data_AF-X1U0T1-F1
#
_entry.id   AF-X1U0T1-F1
#
_cell.length_a   1.000
_cell.length_b   1.000
_cell.length_c   1.000
_cell.angle_alpha   90.00
_cell.angle_beta   90.00
_cell.angle_gamma   90.00
#
_symmetry.space_group_name_H-M   'P 1'
#
loop_
_entity.id
_entity.type
_entity.pdbx_description
1 polymer ?
#
loop_
_entity_poly.entity_id
_entity_poly.type
_entity_poly.pdbx_seq_one_letter_code
_entity_poly.pdbx_strand_id
1 'polypeptide(L)' 'MNLEPIYTTRMGEAYCADSLEVLPEIAPASIDLVITSPPYGLHFKKEYGNVDQEKYVEWFLPFAHEIKRVLKS' A
#
# COMPACT_ATOMS: atom_id res chain seq x y z
N MET A 1 1.73 -9.95 12.57
CA MET A 1 2.21 -8.55 12.73
C MET A 1 2.73 -8.24 14.13
N ASN A 2 4.00 -7.83 14.21
CA ASN A 2 4.64 -7.30 15.42
C ASN A 2 4.87 -5.78 15.23
N LEU A 3 3.80 -5.06 14.89
CA LEU A 3 3.79 -3.63 14.59
C LEU A 3 2.82 -2.94 15.55
N GLU A 4 3.30 -1.92 16.25
CA GLU A 4 2.45 -1.09 17.11
C GLU A 4 1.85 0.06 16.29
N PRO A 5 0.56 0.39 16.47
CA PRO A 5 -0.05 1.52 15.79
C PRO A 5 0.54 2.85 16.29
N ILE A 6 0.79 3.79 15.38
CA ILE A 6 1.25 5.15 15.72
C ILE A 6 0.11 6.04 16.22
N TYR A 7 -1.13 5.65 15.92
CA TYR A 7 -2.34 6.36 16.31
C TYR A 7 -3.54 5.41 16.29
N THR A 8 -4.37 5.48 17.33
CA THR A 8 -5.54 4.62 17.49
C THR A 8 -6.76 5.45 17.86
N THR A 9 -7.89 5.10 17.28
CA THR A 9 -9.21 5.66 17.60
C THR A 9 -10.21 4.53 17.85
N ARG A 10 -11.46 4.88 18.18
CA ARG A 10 -12.55 3.89 18.28
C ARG A 10 -12.82 3.15 16.96
N MET A 11 -12.50 3.74 15.81
CA MET A 11 -12.88 3.23 14.49
C MET A 11 -11.72 2.67 13.68
N GLY A 12 -10.49 2.67 14.21
CA GLY A 12 -9.34 2.15 13.49
C GLY A 12 -8.01 2.67 14.00
N GLU A 13 -6.98 2.24 13.30
CA GLU A 13 -5.58 2.37 13.67
C GLU A 13 -4.77 2.82 12.45
N ALA A 14 -3.70 3.58 12.70
CA ALA A 14 -2.73 3.97 11.69
C ALA A 14 -1.38 3.34 12.01
N TYR A 15 -0.76 2.76 10.99
CA TYR A 15 0.54 2.10 11.08
C TYR A 15 1.54 2.80 10.15
N CYS A 16 2.76 3.03 10.63
CA CYS A 16 3.86 3.54 9.81
C CYS A 16 4.79 2.38 9.45
N ALA A 17 4.65 1.85 8.24
CA ALA A 17 5.41 0.70 7.77
C ALA A 17 5.42 0.67 6.23
N ASP A 18 6.25 -0.18 5.64
CA ASP A 18 6.12 -0.53 4.23
C ASP A 18 4.86 -1.41 4.04
N SER A 19 3.91 -0.93 3.24
CA SER A 19 2.69 -1.67 2.99
C SER A 19 2.92 -3.01 2.29
N LEU A 20 4.04 -3.23 1.58
CA LEU A 20 4.37 -4.55 1.02
C LEU A 20 4.80 -5.56 2.08
N GLU A 21 5.23 -5.12 3.26
CA GLU A 21 5.50 -6.01 4.40
C GLU A 21 4.22 -6.28 5.20
N VAL A 22 3.27 -5.33 5.19
CA VAL A 22 2.04 -5.40 5.99
C VAL A 22 0.89 -6.10 5.27
N LEU A 23 0.65 -5.79 3.99
CA LEU A 23 -0.46 -6.35 3.22
C LEU A 23 -0.49 -7.90 3.24
N PRO A 24 0.64 -8.63 3.11
CA PRO A 24 0.66 -10.10 3.16
C PRO A 24 0.10 -10.69 4.47
N GLU A 25 0.18 -9.95 5.57
CA GLU A 25 -0.31 -10.38 6.89
C GLU A 25 -1.83 -10.23 7.04
N ILE A 26 -2.48 -9.48 6.14
CA ILE A 26 -3.94 -9.28 6.14
C ILE A 26 -4.61 -10.50 5.51
N ALA A 27 -5.66 -11.01 6.15
CA ALA A 27 -6.43 -12.14 5.66
C ALA A 27 -7.00 -11.87 4.25
N PRO A 28 -6.99 -12.87 3.34
CA PRO A 28 -7.59 -12.72 2.02
C PRO A 28 -9.09 -12.44 2.12
N ALA A 29 -9.65 -11.73 1.14
CA ALA A 29 -11.08 -11.40 1.05
C ALA A 29 -11.69 -10.84 2.36
N SER A 30 -10.95 -10.01 3.08
CA SER A 30 -11.37 -9.42 4.36
C SER A 30 -11.66 -7.93 4.28
N ILE A 31 -11.18 -7.24 3.23
CA ILE A 31 -11.31 -5.80 3.04
C ILE A 31 -12.42 -5.48 2.04
N ASP A 32 -13.31 -4.57 2.40
CA ASP A 32 -14.40 -4.10 1.53
C ASP A 32 -13.96 -3.02 0.53
N LEU A 33 -13.00 -2.18 0.90
CA LEU A 33 -12.53 -1.06 0.08
C LEU A 33 -11.06 -0.74 0.36
N VAL A 34 -10.29 -0.54 -0.70
CA VAL A 34 -8.92 0.00 -0.64
C VAL A 34 -8.91 1.37 -1.32
N ILE A 35 -8.48 2.39 -0.59
CA ILE A 35 -8.26 3.74 -1.12
C ILE A 35 -6.76 4.00 -1.04
N THR A 36 -6.15 4.35 -2.18
CA THR A 36 -4.73 4.66 -2.24
C THR A 36 -4.45 5.72 -3.29
N SER A 37 -3.44 6.56 -3.03
CA SER A 37 -2.89 7.53 -3.97
C SER A 37 -1.38 7.29 -4.06
N PRO A 38 -0.93 6.22 -4.74
CA PRO A 38 0.48 5.89 -4.81
C PRO A 38 1.29 7.03 -5.46
N PRO A 39 2.57 7.19 -5.11
CA PRO A 39 3.44 8.21 -5.70
C PRO A 39 3.47 8.06 -7.22
N TYR A 40 3.02 9.08 -7.94
CA TYR A 40 2.91 9.02 -9.40
C TYR A 40 4.29 8.89 -10.07
N GLY A 41 4.40 7.99 -11.06
CA GLY A 41 5.58 7.84 -11.91
C GLY A 41 5.78 9.07 -12.80
N LEU A 42 6.42 10.10 -12.26
CA LEU A 42 6.65 11.36 -12.97
C LEU A 42 7.91 11.29 -13.85
N HIS A 43 7.86 11.91 -15.03
CA HIS A 43 9.05 12.14 -15.86
C HIS A 43 10.13 13.01 -15.17
N PHE A 44 9.72 13.91 -14.26
CA PHE A 44 10.63 14.79 -13.53
C PHE A 44 10.88 14.26 -12.13
N LYS A 45 12.15 14.17 -11.73
CA LYS A 45 12.52 13.72 -10.39
C LYS A 45 12.05 14.73 -9.33
N LYS A 46 11.12 14.33 -8.47
CA LYS A 46 10.77 15.12 -7.28
C LYS A 46 11.90 15.02 -6.25
N GLU A 47 12.01 16.05 -5.40
CA GLU A 47 13.04 16.15 -4.35
C GLU A 47 13.00 14.97 -3.36
N TYR A 48 11.82 14.36 -3.16
CA TYR A 48 11.60 13.18 -2.32
C TYR A 48 11.79 11.84 -3.04
N GLY A 49 12.20 11.86 -4.31
CA GLY A 49 12.27 10.69 -5.18
C GLY A 49 10.90 10.30 -5.79
N ASN A 50 10.95 9.65 -6.95
CA ASN A 50 9.81 9.01 -7.59
C ASN A 50 10.31 7.85 -8.45
N VAL A 51 9.42 6.89 -8.66
CA VAL A 51 9.68 5.77 -9.56
C VAL A 51 9.78 6.31 -10.98
N ASP A 52 10.75 5.79 -11.73
CA ASP A 52 10.86 6.05 -13.16
C ASP A 52 9.55 5.62 -13.84
N GLN A 53 9.01 6.46 -14.71
CA GLN A 53 7.75 6.19 -15.39
C GLN A 53 7.75 4.86 -16.13
N GLU A 54 8.88 4.48 -16.73
CA GLU A 54 9.03 3.21 -17.45
C GLU A 54 8.91 2.00 -16.51
N LYS A 55 9.26 2.20 -15.24
CA LYS A 55 9.24 1.16 -14.19
C LYS A 55 8.01 1.24 -13.29
N TYR A 56 7.14 2.23 -13.49
CA TYR A 56 6.03 2.50 -12.58
C TYR A 56 5.06 1.32 -12.49
N VAL A 57 4.72 0.72 -13.63
CA VAL A 57 3.83 -0.45 -13.66
C VAL A 57 4.47 -1.62 -12.93
N GLU A 58 5.73 -1.94 -13.23
CA GLU A 58 6.46 -3.04 -12.57
C GLU A 58 6.56 -2.82 -11.06
N TRP A 59 6.83 -1.58 -10.63
CA TRP A 59 6.86 -1.20 -9.23
C TRP A 59 5.49 -1.35 -8.54
N PHE A 60 4.39 -1.04 -9.23
CA PHE A 60 3.05 -1.08 -8.64
C PHE A 60 2.44 -2.49 -8.59
N LEU A 61 2.84 -3.39 -9.49
CA LEU A 61 2.26 -4.74 -9.59
C LEU A 61 2.25 -5.53 -8.27
N PRO A 62 3.33 -5.55 -7.44
CA PRO A 62 3.31 -6.22 -6.14
C PRO A 62 2.18 -5.73 -5.22
N PHE A 63 1.94 -4.41 -5.18
CA PHE A 63 0.84 -3.83 -4.41
C PHE A 63 -0.51 -4.25 -4.98
N ALA A 64 -0.66 -4.20 -6.31
CA ALA A 64 -1.91 -4.57 -6.97
C ALA A 64 -2.30 -6.04 -6.72
N HIS A 65 -1.32 -6.95 -6.69
CA HIS A 65 -1.54 -8.36 -6.37
C HIS A 65 -2.06 -8.55 -4.95
N GLU A 66 -1.43 -7.91 -3.97
CA GLU A 66 -1.85 -8.00 -2.58
C GLU A 66 -3.20 -7.31 -2.33
N ILE A 67 -3.44 -6.14 -2.95
CA ILE A 67 -4.73 -5.44 -2.89
C ILE A 67 -5.84 -6.34 -3.41
N LYS A 68 -5.63 -6.99 -4.57
CA LYS A 68 -6.61 -7.93 -5.13
C LYS A 68 -6.87 -9.11 -4.19
N ARG A 69 -5.82 -9.62 -3.52
CA ARG A 69 -5.93 -10.75 -2.59
C ARG A 69 -6.78 -10.42 -1.36
N VAL A 70 -6.60 -9.23 -0.79
CA VAL A 70 -7.29 -8.83 0.45
C VAL A 70 -8.72 -8.32 0.21
N LEU A 71 -9.02 -7.84 -1.00
CA LEU A 71 -10.36 -7.38 -1.36
C LEU A 71 -11.36 -8.54 -1.44
N LYS A 72 -12.58 -8.30 -0.93
CA LYS A 72 -13.73 -9.21 -1.13
C LYS A 72 -14.11 -9.26 -2.61
N SER A 73 -14.57 -10.44 -3.07
CA SER A 73 -15.07 -10.69 -4.43
C SER A 73 -16.54 -10.35 -4.59
#